data_AF-A0A3B8N0F6-F1
#
_entry.id   AF-A0A3B8N0F6-F1
#
_cell.length_a   1.000
_cell.length_b   1.000
_cell.length_c   1.000
_cell.angle_alpha   90.00
_cell.angle_beta   90.00
_cell.angle_gamma   90.00
#
_symmetry.space_group_name_H-M   'P 1'
#
loop_
_entity.id
_entity.type
_entity.pdbx_description
1 polymer ?
#
loop_
_entity_poly.entity_id
_entity_poly.type
_entity_poly.pdbx_seq_one_letter_code
_entity_poly.pdbx_strand_id
1 'polypeptide(L)'
;MDIEVKVPAFPDTMKSGRITKWYVEEGQYVEEDSCLCDIAVNKVNFEVYSNYEGIISKIVCPAGTTVEPGDVIAIIAHSEEVKSFFYTKRN
;
A
#
# COMPACT_ATOMS: atom_id res chain seq x y z
N MET A 1 12.62 -7.55 -6.24
CA MET A 1 12.94 -6.77 -5.02
C MET A 1 11.64 -6.47 -4.33
N ASP A 2 11.54 -6.72 -3.04
CA ASP A 2 10.41 -6.35 -2.20
C ASP A 2 10.48 -4.88 -1.81
N ILE A 3 9.36 -4.19 -1.95
CA ILE A 3 9.17 -2.78 -1.68
C ILE A 3 8.29 -2.70 -0.44
N GLU A 4 8.85 -2.14 0.63
CA GLU A 4 8.10 -1.92 1.86
C GLU A 4 7.25 -0.66 1.74
N VAL A 5 5.95 -0.80 1.89
CA VAL A 5 5.01 0.33 1.97
C VAL A 5 5.02 0.81 3.41
N LYS A 6 5.51 2.04 3.61
CA LYS A 6 5.60 2.69 4.92
C LYS A 6 4.53 3.75 5.06
N VAL A 7 4.07 3.96 6.28
CA VAL A 7 3.15 5.07 6.59
C VAL A 7 3.83 6.40 6.29
N PRO A 8 3.20 7.30 5.50
CA PRO A 8 3.76 8.62 5.25
C PRO A 8 3.87 9.42 6.55
N ALA A 9 4.86 10.32 6.63
CA ALA A 9 5.04 11.16 7.80
C ALA A 9 3.83 12.09 8.00
N PHE A 10 3.23 12.06 9.19
CA PHE A 10 2.16 12.97 9.57
C PHE A 10 2.74 14.32 10.05
N PRO A 11 1.97 15.42 9.96
CA PRO A 11 2.36 16.68 10.57
C PRO A 11 2.51 16.51 12.10
N ASP A 12 3.52 17.17 12.67
CA ASP A 12 4.04 17.07 14.06
C ASP A 12 3.02 16.93 15.21
N THR A 13 1.77 17.32 14.99
CA THR A 13 0.68 17.24 15.98
C THR A 13 -0.08 15.91 15.98
N MET A 14 0.17 15.01 15.02
CA MET A 14 -0.55 13.74 14.92
C MET A 14 0.39 12.54 14.94
N LYS A 15 0.40 11.79 16.06
CA LYS A 15 1.38 10.72 16.32
C LYS A 15 0.97 9.33 15.85
N SER A 16 -0.32 9.09 15.59
CA SER A 16 -0.83 7.74 15.27
C SER A 16 -1.98 7.82 14.27
N GLY A 17 -1.88 7.09 13.17
CA GLY A 17 -2.95 6.92 12.19
C GLY A 17 -3.65 5.58 12.34
N ARG A 18 -4.87 5.46 11.81
CA ARG A 18 -5.59 4.19 11.76
C ARG A 18 -5.96 3.88 10.32
N ILE A 19 -5.63 2.68 9.86
CA ILE A 19 -6.04 2.24 8.52
C ILE A 19 -7.56 2.09 8.53
N THR A 20 -8.26 2.87 7.72
CA THR A 20 -9.73 2.77 7.60
C THR A 20 -10.15 1.73 6.59
N LYS A 21 -9.43 1.65 5.47
CA LYS A 21 -9.81 0.78 4.36
C LYS A 21 -8.61 0.45 3.49
N TRP A 22 -8.55 -0.79 3.03
CA TRP A 22 -7.66 -1.23 1.98
C TRP A 22 -8.44 -1.31 0.66
N TYR A 23 -7.84 -0.82 -0.42
CA TYR A 23 -8.36 -0.95 -1.79
C TYR A 23 -7.69 -2.10 -2.55
N VAL A 24 -6.70 -2.72 -1.93
CA VAL A 24 -5.89 -3.78 -2.50
C VAL A 24 -5.83 -4.97 -1.56
N GLU A 25 -5.70 -6.16 -2.13
CA GLU A 25 -5.61 -7.42 -1.39
C GLU A 25 -4.27 -8.12 -1.64
N GLU A 26 -3.92 -9.07 -0.77
CA GLU A 26 -2.71 -9.90 -0.93
C GLU A 26 -2.82 -10.72 -2.23
N GLY A 27 -1.79 -10.63 -3.08
CA GLY A 27 -1.76 -11.21 -4.42
C GLY A 27 -2.39 -10.35 -5.51
N GLN A 28 -2.91 -9.16 -5.18
CA GLN A 28 -3.45 -8.22 -6.17
C GLN A 28 -2.33 -7.39 -6.82
N TYR A 29 -2.46 -7.15 -8.12
CA TYR A 29 -1.60 -6.24 -8.86
C TYR A 29 -1.99 -4.78 -8.61
N VAL A 30 -0.98 -3.93 -8.42
CA VAL A 30 -1.09 -2.48 -8.20
C VAL A 30 -0.14 -1.75 -9.15
N GLU A 31 -0.56 -0.59 -9.64
CA GLU A 31 0.23 0.25 -10.55
C GLU A 31 0.93 1.39 -9.79
N GLU A 32 1.89 2.05 -10.42
CA GLU A 32 2.41 3.33 -9.91
C GLU A 32 1.26 4.35 -9.80
N ASP A 33 1.29 5.21 -8.77
CA ASP A 33 0.21 6.16 -8.44
C ASP A 33 -1.14 5.50 -8.09
N SER A 34 -1.20 4.18 -7.89
CA SER A 34 -2.43 3.50 -7.46
C SER A 34 -2.64 3.64 -5.95
N CYS A 35 -3.88 3.92 -5.52
CA CYS A 35 -4.24 4.03 -4.10
C CYS A 35 -4.30 2.63 -3.46
N LEU A 36 -3.47 2.41 -2.45
CA LEU A 36 -3.36 1.14 -1.73
C LEU A 36 -4.35 1.09 -0.56
N CYS A 37 -4.32 2.11 0.30
CA CYS A 37 -5.15 2.18 1.49
C CYS A 37 -5.36 3.62 1.98
N ASP A 38 -6.44 3.78 2.74
CA ASP A 38 -6.76 5.01 3.46
C ASP A 38 -6.32 4.92 4.92
N ILE A 39 -5.67 5.97 5.40
CA ILE A 39 -5.31 6.17 6.79
C ILE A 39 -6.07 7.38 7.33
N ALA A 40 -6.87 7.17 8.37
CA ALA A 40 -7.55 8.25 9.07
C ALA A 40 -6.75 8.68 10.31
N VAL A 41 -6.52 9.99 10.44
CA VAL A 41 -5.78 10.62 11.53
C VAL A 41 -6.56 11.85 12.00
N ASN A 42 -7.08 11.83 13.23
CA ASN A 42 -7.79 12.95 13.86
C ASN A 42 -8.78 13.68 12.93
N LYS A 43 -9.65 12.92 12.25
CA LYS A 43 -10.66 13.37 11.26
C LYS A 43 -10.14 13.80 9.89
N VAL A 44 -8.87 13.57 9.58
CA VAL A 44 -8.28 13.74 8.24
C VAL A 44 -8.00 12.37 7.63
N ASN A 45 -8.34 12.19 6.36
CA ASN A 45 -8.00 10.98 5.61
C ASN A 45 -6.76 11.27 4.75
N PHE A 46 -5.79 10.36 4.83
CA PHE A 46 -4.58 10.34 4.01
C PHE A 46 -4.59 9.07 3.16
N GLU A 47 -4.39 9.24 1.87
CA GLU A 47 -4.30 8.15 0.92
C GLU A 47 -2.84 7.73 0.76
N VAL A 48 -2.57 6.43 0.85
CA VAL A 48 -1.25 5.86 0.57
C VAL A 48 -1.23 5.38 -0.87
N TYR A 49 -0.40 6.02 -1.69
CA TYR A 49 -0.20 5.67 -3.08
C TYR A 49 1.03 4.78 -3.25
N SER A 50 0.99 3.88 -4.24
CA SER A 50 2.16 3.08 -4.62
C SER A 50 3.12 3.93 -5.45
N ASN A 51 4.41 3.93 -5.09
CA ASN A 51 5.45 4.57 -5.90
C ASN A 51 5.92 3.69 -7.07
N TYR A 52 5.46 2.43 -7.14
CA TYR A 52 5.92 1.45 -8.12
C TYR A 52 4.80 0.48 -8.50
N GLU A 53 4.87 -0.07 -9.71
CA GLU A 53 4.02 -1.19 -10.12
C GLU A 53 4.50 -2.52 -9.52
N GLY A 54 3.57 -3.39 -9.12
CA GLY A 54 3.91 -4.66 -8.50
C GLY A 54 2.71 -5.44 -7.97
N ILE A 55 2.97 -6.52 -7.23
CA ILE A 55 1.92 -7.32 -6.59
C ILE A 55 2.02 -7.16 -5.08
N ILE A 56 0.90 -6.98 -4.37
CA ILE A 56 0.89 -7.00 -2.90
C ILE A 56 1.33 -8.38 -2.44
N SER A 57 2.55 -8.48 -1.91
CA SER A 57 3.11 -9.71 -1.40
C SER A 57 2.43 -10.10 -0.08
N LYS A 58 2.28 -9.11 0.81
CA LYS A 58 1.68 -9.32 2.14
C LYS A 58 1.20 -8.02 2.76
N ILE A 59 0.07 -8.07 3.48
CA ILE A 59 -0.41 -6.97 4.32
C ILE A 59 -0.02 -7.26 5.77
N VAL A 60 0.80 -6.39 6.37
CA VAL A 60 1.27 -6.53 7.76
C VAL A 60 0.24 -5.93 8.73
N CYS A 61 -0.37 -4.82 8.34
CA CYS A 61 -1.36 -4.10 9.14
C CYS A 61 -2.74 -4.11 8.46
N PRO A 62 -3.71 -4.94 8.91
CA PRO A 62 -5.04 -4.98 8.32
C PRO A 62 -5.85 -3.71 8.62
N ALA A 63 -6.98 -3.54 7.91
CA ALA A 63 -7.91 -2.44 8.16
C ALA A 63 -8.36 -2.44 9.63
N GLY A 64 -8.36 -1.26 10.23
CA GLY A 64 -8.66 -1.04 11.64
C GLY A 64 -7.44 -1.04 12.56
N THR A 65 -6.24 -1.34 12.04
CA THR A 65 -4.99 -1.32 12.82
C THR A 65 -4.47 0.11 12.98
N THR A 66 -3.93 0.40 14.17
CA THR A 66 -3.23 1.65 14.46
C THR A 66 -1.78 1.53 14.05
N VAL A 67 -1.27 2.52 13.32
CA VAL A 67 0.07 2.54 12.72
C VAL A 67 0.75 3.88 13.00
N GLU A 68 2.06 3.86 13.16
CA GLU A 68 2.88 5.06 13.39
C GLU A 68 3.62 5.49 12.10
N PRO A 69 3.95 6.78 11.93
CA PRO A 69 4.71 7.23 10.76
C PRO A 69 6.06 6.52 10.69
N GLY A 70 6.34 5.88 9.55
CA GLY A 70 7.53 5.03 9.36
C GLY A 70 7.28 3.53 9.56
N ASP A 71 6.14 3.11 10.09
CA ASP A 71 5.79 1.69 10.19
C ASP A 71 5.52 1.08 8.82
N VAL A 72 5.91 -0.18 8.66
CA VAL A 72 5.63 -0.97 7.45
C VAL A 72 4.23 -1.55 7.54
N ILE A 73 3.36 -1.15 6.61
CA ILE A 73 1.96 -1.59 6.56
C ILE A 73 1.71 -2.72 5.57
N ALA A 74 2.49 -2.77 4.49
CA ALA A 74 2.42 -3.81 3.47
C ALA A 74 3.76 -3.96 2.75
N ILE A 75 3.91 -5.09 2.06
CA ILE A 75 5.07 -5.41 1.22
C ILE A 75 4.56 -5.63 -0.20
N ILE A 76 5.12 -4.90 -1.16
CA ILE A 76 4.87 -5.06 -2.59
C ILE A 76 6.04 -5.83 -3.19
N ALA A 77 5.78 -6.96 -3.84
CA ALA A 77 6.76 -7.65 -4.65
C ALA A 77 6.82 -7.00 -6.04
N HIS A 78 7.91 -6.31 -6.34
CA HIS A 78 8.21 -5.89 -7.71
C HIS A 78 8.78 -7.09 -8.47
N SER A 79 7.96 -7.67 -9.34
CA SER A 79 8.37 -8.78 -10.22
C SER A 79 8.19 -8.38 -11.67
N GLU A 80 9.26 -8.53 -12.46
CA GLU A 80 9.26 -8.37 -13.91
C GLU A 80 8.29 -9.36 -14.62
N GLU A 81 7.70 -10.31 -13.88
CA GLU A 81 6.73 -11.29 -14.35
C GLU A 81 5.33 -10.75 -14.66
N VAL A 82 4.91 -9.60 -14.14
CA VAL A 82 3.55 -9.08 -14.41
C VAL A 82 3.38 -8.73 -15.90
N LYS A 83 4.45 -8.28 -16.55
CA LYS A 83 4.45 -8.05 -18.01
C LYS A 83 4.17 -9.33 -18.79
N SER A 84 4.66 -10.49 -18.33
CA SER A 84 4.45 -11.77 -19.03
C SER A 84 2.99 -12.25 -18.93
N PHE A 85 2.36 -12.07 -17.76
CA PHE A 85 0.97 -12.47 -17.55
C PHE A 85 -0.03 -11.61 -18.36
N PHE A 86 0.25 -10.30 -18.53
CA PHE A 86 -0.61 -9.41 -19.32
C PHE A 86 -0.35 -9.49 -20.84
N TYR A 87 0.89 -9.77 -21.26
CA TYR A 87 1.25 -9.83 -22.69
C TYR A 87 0.82 -11.14 -23.37
N THR A 88 0.66 -12.24 -22.62
CA THR A 88 0.26 -13.53 -23.22
C THR A 88 -1.26 -13.67 -23.47
N LYS A 89 -2.10 -12.78 -22.93
CA LYS A 89 -3.57 -12.90 -23.01
C LYS A 89 -4.20 -12.02 -24.10
N ARG A 90 -3.39 -11.38 -24.93
CA ARG A 90 -3.81 -10.43 -25.98
C ARG A 90 -3.60 -10.93 -27.42
N ASN A 91 -3.46 -12.24 -27.63
CA ASN A 91 -3.28 -12.82 -28.95
C ASN A 91 -4.37 -13.87 -29.27
#